data_AF-A0A7W1D5Y0-F1
#
_entry.id   AF-A0A7W1D5Y0-F1
#
_cell.length_a   1.000
_cell.length_b   1.000
_cell.length_c   1.000
_cell.angle_alpha   90.00
_cell.angle_beta   90.00
_cell.angle_gamma   90.00
#
_symmetry.space_group_name_H-M   'P 1'
#
loop_
_entity.id
_entity.type
_entity.pdbx_description
1 polymer ?
#
loop_
_entity_poly.entity_id
_entity_poly.type
_entity_poly.pdbx_seq_one_letter_code
_entity_poly.pdbx_strand_id
1 'polypeptide(L)'
;MEPGGAKGKDARERRRGAIEAASAVARRLAIECSHPTILKDANNTIVHLAPAPVVAKVGTTMIRQQALALLERELSIGLHLASRQAPIAPPTSSVPPGPHSHGATVLTLWELRDHDPDRNFEPALLAAALKRFHEAFAGYPGELPAFTGQVEEAGSVLSDPSRTPT
;
A
#
# COMPACT_ATOMS: atom_id res chain seq x y z
N MET A 1 16.64 3.26 -31.59
CA MET A 1 17.09 2.29 -30.56
C MET A 1 16.10 2.41 -29.43
N GLU A 2 15.17 1.45 -29.34
CA GLU A 2 13.94 1.51 -28.54
C GLU A 2 14.21 1.38 -27.03
N PRO A 3 13.90 2.38 -26.18
CA PRO A 3 14.09 2.31 -24.73
C PRO A 3 13.01 1.49 -24.00
N GLY A 4 12.02 0.93 -24.71
CA GLY A 4 10.86 0.23 -24.11
C GLY A 4 11.13 -1.17 -23.53
N GLY A 5 12.22 -1.84 -23.93
CA GLY A 5 12.46 -3.25 -23.60
C GLY A 5 12.91 -3.53 -22.16
N ALA A 6 13.78 -2.68 -21.59
CA ALA A 6 14.31 -2.87 -20.24
C ALA A 6 13.24 -2.60 -19.16
N LYS A 7 12.48 -1.51 -19.32
CA LYS A 7 11.42 -1.10 -18.38
C LYS A 7 10.29 -2.14 -18.29
N GLY A 8 9.97 -2.82 -19.39
CA GLY A 8 8.98 -3.92 -19.42
C GLY A 8 9.47 -5.21 -18.77
N LYS A 9 10.78 -5.51 -18.85
CA LYS A 9 11.41 -6.66 -18.20
C LYS A 9 11.42 -6.50 -16.68
N ASP A 10 11.78 -5.31 -16.19
CA ASP A 10 11.80 -4.98 -14.76
C ASP A 10 10.40 -5.07 -14.14
N ALA A 11 9.37 -4.60 -14.86
CA ALA A 11 7.99 -4.70 -14.41
C ALA A 11 7.51 -6.15 -14.30
N ARG A 12 7.82 -7.01 -15.27
CA ARG A 12 7.48 -8.44 -15.19
C ARG A 12 8.17 -9.14 -14.03
N GLU A 13 9.44 -8.86 -13.82
CA GLU A 13 10.22 -9.43 -12.72
C GLU A 13 9.68 -9.00 -11.35
N ARG A 14 9.38 -7.70 -11.19
CA ARG A 14 8.73 -7.17 -9.97
C ARG A 14 7.40 -7.85 -9.69
N ARG A 15 6.53 -7.99 -10.70
CA ARG A 15 5.22 -8.67 -10.56
C ARG A 15 5.37 -10.13 -10.13
N ARG A 16 6.29 -10.87 -10.78
CA ARG A 16 6.59 -12.26 -10.44
C ARG A 16 7.09 -12.37 -8.99
N GLY A 17 8.07 -11.55 -8.61
CA GLY A 17 8.61 -11.55 -7.25
C GLY A 17 7.58 -11.18 -6.18
N ALA A 18 6.65 -10.27 -6.49
CA ALA A 18 5.55 -9.93 -5.60
C ALA A 18 4.58 -11.09 -5.38
N ILE A 19 4.15 -11.78 -6.45
CA ILE A 19 3.29 -12.97 -6.36
C ILE A 19 4.00 -14.07 -5.56
N GLU A 20 5.27 -14.33 -5.84
CA GLU A 20 6.06 -15.35 -5.17
C GLU A 20 6.17 -15.09 -3.67
N ALA A 21 6.59 -13.87 -3.29
CA ALA A 21 6.72 -13.48 -1.89
C ALA A 21 5.38 -13.54 -1.15
N ALA A 22 4.32 -12.98 -1.75
CA ALA A 22 2.98 -12.98 -1.17
C ALA A 22 2.45 -14.41 -0.96
N SER A 23 2.61 -15.28 -1.97
CA SER A 23 2.18 -16.69 -1.89
C SER A 23 2.99 -17.49 -0.87
N ALA A 24 4.29 -17.23 -0.76
CA ALA A 24 5.14 -17.89 0.24
C ALA A 24 4.77 -17.48 1.67
N VAL A 25 4.48 -16.19 1.90
CA VAL A 25 3.98 -15.71 3.19
C VAL A 25 2.61 -16.29 3.49
N ALA A 26 1.69 -16.33 2.51
CA ALA A 26 0.37 -16.92 2.68
C ALA A 26 0.45 -18.38 3.14
N ARG A 27 1.28 -19.20 2.47
CA ARG A 27 1.52 -20.60 2.88
C ARG A 27 2.07 -20.71 4.31
N ARG A 28 3.05 -19.87 4.68
CA ARG A 28 3.65 -19.87 6.03
C ARG A 28 2.64 -19.51 7.12
N LEU A 29 1.68 -18.65 6.80
CA LEU A 29 0.64 -18.19 7.72
C LEU A 29 -0.68 -18.99 7.59
N ALA A 30 -0.68 -20.07 6.81
CA ALA A 30 -1.87 -20.88 6.52
C ALA A 30 -3.07 -20.09 5.92
N ILE A 31 -2.79 -19.04 5.14
CA ILE A 31 -3.79 -18.32 4.34
C ILE A 31 -4.00 -19.06 3.02
N GLU A 32 -5.24 -19.37 2.67
CA GLU A 32 -5.58 -19.96 1.38
C GLU A 32 -5.26 -18.99 0.24
N CYS A 33 -4.39 -19.40 -0.68
CA CYS A 33 -3.92 -18.57 -1.78
C CYS A 33 -3.66 -19.43 -3.02
N SER A 34 -4.73 -19.94 -3.63
CA SER A 34 -4.65 -20.78 -4.83
C SER A 34 -4.57 -19.98 -6.12
N HIS A 35 -5.07 -18.73 -6.13
CA HIS A 35 -5.15 -17.89 -7.33
C HIS A 35 -4.70 -16.45 -7.06
N PRO A 36 -3.42 -16.21 -6.69
CA PRO A 36 -2.94 -14.87 -6.42
C PRO A 36 -3.05 -13.97 -7.67
N THR A 37 -3.65 -12.79 -7.53
CA THR A 37 -3.80 -11.83 -8.63
C THR A 37 -3.27 -10.46 -8.26
N ILE A 38 -2.70 -9.74 -9.22
CA ILE A 38 -2.22 -8.37 -8.99
C ILE A 38 -3.38 -7.41 -9.24
N LEU A 39 -3.77 -6.66 -8.21
CA LEU A 39 -4.78 -5.62 -8.32
C LEU A 39 -4.17 -4.29 -8.81
N LYS A 40 -2.93 -3.99 -8.39
CA LYS A 40 -2.22 -2.77 -8.76
C LYS A 40 -0.71 -2.96 -8.71
N ASP A 41 0.00 -2.39 -9.66
CA ASP A 41 1.46 -2.41 -9.71
C ASP A 41 1.98 -0.98 -9.97
N ALA A 42 2.32 -0.27 -8.89
CA ALA A 42 2.81 1.11 -8.92
C ALA A 42 3.93 1.29 -7.86
N ASN A 43 3.80 2.26 -6.95
CA ASN A 43 4.76 2.46 -5.83
C ASN A 43 4.86 1.25 -4.89
N ASN A 44 3.79 0.45 -4.82
CA ASN A 44 3.78 -0.88 -4.24
C ASN A 44 3.06 -1.82 -5.22
N THR A 45 3.35 -3.12 -5.14
CA THR A 45 2.56 -4.13 -5.83
C THR A 45 1.52 -4.69 -4.86
N ILE A 46 0.24 -4.58 -5.22
CA ILE A 46 -0.89 -5.07 -4.43
C ILE A 46 -1.35 -6.40 -5.01
N VAL A 47 -1.27 -7.45 -4.21
CA VAL A 47 -1.61 -8.83 -4.60
C VAL A 47 -2.81 -9.30 -3.78
N HIS A 48 -3.91 -9.66 -4.43
CA HIS A 48 -5.01 -10.38 -3.78
C HIS A 48 -4.62 -11.85 -3.60
N LEU A 49 -4.70 -12.36 -2.37
CA LEU A 49 -4.43 -13.75 -2.00
C LEU A 49 -5.67 -14.62 -2.21
N ALA A 50 -6.23 -14.65 -3.43
CA ALA A 50 -7.50 -15.34 -3.68
C ALA A 50 -7.40 -16.86 -3.40
N PRO A 51 -8.46 -17.47 -2.84
CA PRO A 51 -9.78 -16.89 -2.57
C PRO A 51 -9.90 -16.16 -1.24
N ALA A 52 -8.88 -16.16 -0.38
CA ALA A 52 -8.96 -15.46 0.89
C ALA A 52 -9.21 -13.95 0.66
N PRO A 53 -10.03 -13.28 1.50
CA PRO A 53 -10.30 -11.85 1.40
C PRO A 53 -9.14 -11.03 1.98
N VAL A 54 -7.92 -11.30 1.53
CA VAL A 54 -6.68 -10.68 2.01
C VAL A 54 -5.90 -10.12 0.83
N VAL A 55 -5.42 -8.88 0.97
CA VAL A 55 -4.46 -8.28 0.04
C VAL A 55 -3.10 -8.15 0.70
N ALA A 56 -2.07 -8.57 -0.02
CA ALA A 56 -0.68 -8.30 0.32
C ALA A 56 -0.23 -7.01 -0.37
N LYS A 57 0.23 -6.04 0.43
CA LYS A 57 0.93 -4.87 -0.08
C LYS A 57 2.42 -5.13 -0.03
N VAL A 58 3.02 -5.30 -1.21
CA VAL A 58 4.43 -5.67 -1.37
C VAL A 58 5.27 -4.44 -1.66
N GLY A 59 6.29 -4.22 -0.84
CA GLY A 59 7.26 -3.14 -1.02
C GLY A 59 8.06 -3.33 -2.30
N THR A 60 8.19 -2.26 -3.10
CA THR A 60 8.93 -2.30 -4.38
C THR A 60 10.31 -1.62 -4.30
N THR A 61 10.63 -0.99 -3.18
CA THR A 61 11.93 -0.36 -2.94
C THR A 61 13.03 -1.42 -2.92
N MET A 62 14.11 -1.19 -3.70
CA MET A 62 15.26 -2.10 -3.80
C MET A 62 16.04 -2.21 -2.48
N ILE A 63 15.93 -1.21 -1.60
CA ILE A 63 16.56 -1.19 -0.28
C ILE A 63 15.57 -1.74 0.75
N ARG A 64 15.77 -3.01 1.14
CA ARG A 64 14.90 -3.74 2.07
C ARG A 64 14.62 -2.98 3.38
N GLN A 65 15.64 -2.38 3.99
CA GLN A 65 15.48 -1.68 5.28
C GLN A 65 14.57 -0.46 5.16
N GLN A 66 14.64 0.26 4.03
CA GLN A 66 13.75 1.37 3.76
C GLN A 66 12.32 0.87 3.51
N ALA A 67 12.15 -0.21 2.74
CA ALA A 67 10.85 -0.83 2.52
C ALA A 67 10.21 -1.29 3.85
N LEU A 68 11.00 -1.91 4.73
CA LEU A 68 10.57 -2.34 6.04
C LEU A 68 10.09 -1.17 6.89
N ALA A 69 10.92 -0.15 7.08
CA ALA A 69 10.56 1.02 7.90
C ALA A 69 9.30 1.74 7.40
N LEU A 70 9.11 1.84 6.07
CA LEU A 70 7.90 2.42 5.48
C LEU A 70 6.66 1.57 5.77
N LEU A 71 6.75 0.26 5.57
CA LEU A 71 5.63 -0.66 5.77
C LEU A 71 5.30 -0.87 7.26
N GLU A 72 6.29 -0.86 8.15
CA GLU A 72 6.09 -0.89 9.60
C GLU A 72 5.31 0.34 10.08
N ARG A 73 5.71 1.53 9.63
CA ARG A 73 5.01 2.77 9.98
C ARG A 73 3.58 2.76 9.47
N GLU A 74 3.36 2.38 8.22
CA GLU A 74 2.03 2.32 7.65
C GLU A 74 1.14 1.29 8.38
N LEU A 75 1.69 0.11 8.70
CA LEU A 75 0.98 -0.90 9.46
C LEU A 75 0.59 -0.39 10.85
N SER A 76 1.51 0.28 11.55
CA SER A 76 1.26 0.92 12.85
C SER A 76 0.12 1.94 12.78
N ILE A 77 0.13 2.80 11.76
CA ILE A 77 -0.95 3.76 11.49
C ILE A 77 -2.27 3.04 11.20
N GLY A 78 -2.25 2.01 10.35
CA GLY A 78 -3.42 1.22 9.99
C GLY A 78 -4.06 0.53 11.20
N LEU A 79 -3.26 -0.07 12.08
CA LEU A 79 -3.74 -0.69 13.32
C LEU A 79 -4.36 0.35 14.27
N HIS A 80 -3.72 1.51 14.42
CA HIS A 80 -4.24 2.61 15.23
C HIS A 80 -5.59 3.13 14.72
N LEU A 81 -5.73 3.28 13.41
CA LEU A 81 -6.97 3.74 12.77
C LEU A 81 -8.07 2.67 12.83
N ALA A 82 -7.72 1.40 12.63
CA ALA A 82 -8.65 0.28 12.72
C ALA A 82 -9.25 0.15 14.13
N SER A 83 -8.43 0.31 15.18
CA SER A 83 -8.92 0.30 16.58
C SER A 83 -9.90 1.45 16.91
N ARG A 84 -9.95 2.49 16.06
CA ARG A 84 -10.88 3.63 16.16
C ARG A 84 -12.00 3.59 15.12
N GLN A 85 -12.16 2.48 14.40
CA GLN A 85 -13.17 2.31 13.35
C GLN A 85 -13.14 3.43 12.30
N ALA A 86 -11.93 3.93 12.00
CA ALA A 86 -11.72 4.89 10.93
C ALA A 86 -12.10 4.27 9.57
N PRO A 87 -12.53 5.07 8.58
CA PRO A 87 -12.97 4.58 7.28
C PRO A 87 -11.78 4.18 6.40
N ILE A 88 -11.12 3.07 6.75
CA ILE A 88 -10.00 2.48 6.00
C ILE A 88 -10.28 1.00 5.71
N ALA A 89 -9.56 0.42 4.74
CA ALA A 89 -9.36 -1.02 4.73
C ALA A 89 -8.35 -1.35 5.85
N PRO A 90 -8.73 -2.11 6.90
CA PRO A 90 -7.83 -2.35 8.02
C PRO A 90 -6.80 -3.45 7.68
N PRO A 91 -5.68 -3.51 8.42
CA PRO A 91 -4.82 -4.69 8.43
C PRO A 91 -5.64 -5.94 8.77
N THR A 92 -5.33 -7.08 8.18
CA THR A 92 -6.06 -8.31 8.49
C THR A 92 -5.81 -8.72 9.94
N SER A 93 -6.88 -9.16 10.62
CA SER A 93 -6.82 -9.71 11.99
C SER A 93 -6.72 -11.24 12.03
N SER A 94 -6.83 -11.91 10.86
CA SER A 94 -6.81 -13.37 10.77
C SER A 94 -5.43 -14.00 11.01
N VAL A 95 -4.37 -13.20 10.96
CA VAL A 95 -2.97 -13.61 11.12
C VAL A 95 -2.19 -12.50 11.84
N PRO A 96 -0.97 -12.77 12.36
CA PRO A 96 -0.13 -11.73 12.90
C PRO A 96 0.07 -10.57 11.89
N PRO A 97 0.00 -9.31 12.35
CA PRO A 97 -0.08 -8.14 11.46
C PRO A 97 1.16 -7.92 10.58
N GLY A 98 2.31 -8.51 10.96
CA GLY A 98 3.59 -8.36 10.26
C GLY A 98 4.36 -7.09 10.70
N PRO A 99 5.20 -6.50 9.83
CA PRO A 99 5.41 -6.88 8.43
C PRO A 99 6.02 -8.26 8.26
N HIS A 100 5.75 -8.88 7.12
CA HIS A 100 6.25 -10.20 6.76
C HIS A 100 7.34 -10.07 5.70
N SER A 101 8.19 -11.09 5.58
CA SER A 101 9.20 -11.13 4.53
C SER A 101 9.38 -12.51 3.90
N HIS A 102 9.82 -12.48 2.64
CA HIS A 102 10.27 -13.64 1.88
C HIS A 102 11.45 -13.21 0.99
N GLY A 103 12.61 -13.86 1.15
CA GLY A 103 13.84 -13.38 0.52
C GLY A 103 14.16 -11.95 0.98
N ALA A 104 14.43 -11.05 0.04
CA ALA A 104 14.63 -9.62 0.27
C ALA A 104 13.34 -8.79 0.30
N THR A 105 12.20 -9.39 -0.06
CA THR A 105 10.92 -8.72 -0.22
C THR A 105 10.17 -8.62 1.11
N VAL A 106 9.60 -7.45 1.38
CA VAL A 106 8.80 -7.16 2.58
C VAL A 106 7.36 -6.84 2.16
N LEU A 107 6.38 -7.31 2.94
CA LEU A 107 4.97 -7.06 2.68
C LEU A 107 4.15 -6.96 3.98
N THR A 108 3.01 -6.27 3.88
CA THR A 108 1.96 -6.21 4.92
C THR A 108 0.65 -6.78 4.38
N LEU A 109 -0.22 -7.25 5.28
CA LEU A 109 -1.46 -7.95 4.92
C LEU A 109 -2.67 -7.15 5.41
N TRP A 110 -3.63 -6.95 4.52
CA TRP A 110 -4.82 -6.11 4.75
C TRP A 110 -6.07 -6.84 4.31
N GLU A 111 -7.23 -6.45 4.86
CA GLU A 111 -8.51 -6.96 4.39
C GLU A 111 -8.77 -6.49 2.95
N LEU A 112 -9.21 -7.41 2.09
CA LEU A 112 -9.76 -7.05 0.80
C LEU A 112 -11.10 -6.34 1.03
N ARG A 113 -11.27 -5.17 0.41
CA ARG A 113 -12.55 -4.46 0.33
C ARG A 113 -13.02 -4.45 -1.10
N ASP A 114 -14.31 -4.70 -1.30
CA ASP A 114 -14.93 -4.65 -2.61
C ASP A 114 -14.77 -3.25 -3.20
N HIS A 115 -14.29 -3.22 -4.44
CA HIS A 115 -14.19 -2.00 -5.22
C HIS A 115 -15.28 -2.02 -6.29
N ASP A 116 -16.21 -1.08 -6.16
CA ASP A 116 -17.20 -0.79 -7.19
C ASP A 116 -16.69 0.42 -8.01
N PRO A 117 -16.25 0.22 -9.26
CA PRO A 117 -15.69 1.28 -10.09
C PRO A 117 -16.76 2.28 -10.56
N ASP A 118 -18.03 1.88 -10.56
CA ASP A 118 -19.16 2.73 -10.97
C ASP A 118 -19.76 3.50 -9.78
N ARG A 119 -19.26 3.24 -8.57
CA ARG A 119 -19.68 3.93 -7.36
C ARG A 119 -19.26 5.39 -7.41
N ASN A 120 -20.25 6.27 -7.56
CA ASN A 120 -20.04 7.71 -7.35
C ASN A 120 -20.34 8.08 -5.89
N PHE A 121 -19.45 8.85 -5.27
CA PHE A 121 -19.61 9.31 -3.89
C PHE A 121 -19.97 10.79 -3.87
N GLU A 122 -21.07 11.13 -3.20
CA GLU A 122 -21.42 12.52 -2.94
C GLU A 122 -20.27 13.24 -2.20
N PRO A 123 -19.86 14.45 -2.63
CA PRO A 123 -18.74 15.17 -2.02
C PRO A 123 -18.85 15.32 -0.49
N ALA A 124 -20.07 15.52 0.02
CA ALA A 124 -20.34 15.63 1.45
C ALA A 124 -20.02 14.33 2.22
N LEU A 125 -20.30 13.15 1.62
CA LEU A 125 -19.97 11.87 2.22
C LEU A 125 -18.46 11.64 2.27
N LEU A 126 -17.75 12.02 1.21
CA LEU A 126 -16.29 11.94 1.18
C LEU A 126 -15.66 12.88 2.22
N ALA A 127 -16.14 14.12 2.33
CA ALA A 127 -15.65 15.08 3.32
C ALA A 127 -15.88 14.57 4.76
N ALA A 128 -17.04 13.97 5.04
CA ALA A 128 -17.34 13.38 6.33
C ALA A 128 -16.42 12.17 6.64
N ALA A 129 -16.15 11.31 5.66
CA ALA A 129 -15.22 10.20 5.82
C ALA A 129 -13.79 10.69 6.10
N LEU A 130 -13.33 11.70 5.37
CA LEU A 130 -12.00 12.29 5.57
C LEU A 130 -11.87 12.97 6.94
N LYS A 131 -12.92 13.68 7.39
CA LYS A 131 -12.97 14.26 8.74
C LYS A 131 -12.83 13.17 9.81
N ARG A 132 -13.60 12.09 9.70
CA ARG A 132 -13.53 10.95 10.63
C ARG A 132 -12.15 10.28 10.63
N PHE A 133 -11.52 10.17 9.46
CA PHE A 133 -10.15 9.69 9.34
C PHE A 133 -9.18 10.60 10.12
N HIS A 134 -9.23 11.91 9.90
CA HIS A 134 -8.35 12.86 10.59
C HIS A 134 -8.57 12.87 12.10
N GLU A 135 -9.82 12.80 12.56
CA GLU A 135 -10.14 12.72 13.99
C GLU A 135 -9.57 11.46 14.64
N ALA A 136 -9.68 10.30 13.97
CA ALA A 136 -9.08 9.06 14.45
C ALA A 136 -7.54 9.13 14.43
N PHE A 137 -6.98 9.74 13.39
CA PHE A 137 -5.54 9.86 13.21
C PHE A 137 -4.88 10.83 14.19
N ALA A 138 -5.58 11.88 14.63
CA ALA A 138 -5.05 12.90 15.54
C ALA A 138 -4.49 12.34 16.86
N GLY A 139 -4.98 11.18 17.31
CA GLY A 139 -4.48 10.48 18.49
C GLY A 139 -3.30 9.53 18.24
N TYR A 140 -2.73 9.46 17.02
CA TYR A 140 -1.66 8.53 16.69
C TYR A 140 -0.38 8.87 17.46
N PRO A 141 0.18 7.94 18.27
CA PRO A 141 1.30 8.24 19.15
C PRO A 141 2.68 8.09 18.49
N GLY A 142 2.74 7.52 17.28
CA GLY A 142 4.00 7.25 16.60
C GLY A 142 4.56 8.47 15.88
N GLU A 143 5.87 8.48 15.67
CA GLU A 143 6.53 9.54 14.92
C GLU A 143 6.17 9.49 13.43
N LEU A 144 5.93 10.68 12.86
CA LEU A 144 5.67 10.87 11.45
C LEU A 144 6.82 11.68 10.83
N PRO A 145 7.28 11.33 9.62
CA PRO A 145 8.29 12.13 8.93
C PRO A 145 7.72 13.53 8.65
N ALA A 146 8.58 14.54 8.70
CA ALA A 146 8.21 15.88 8.27
C ALA A 146 7.86 15.86 6.78
N PHE A 147 6.69 16.38 6.43
CA PHE A 147 6.23 16.48 5.04
C PHE A 147 6.53 17.86 4.42
N THR A 148 7.15 18.76 5.18
CA THR A 148 7.41 20.16 4.78
C THR A 148 8.26 20.26 3.52
N GLY A 149 9.32 19.45 3.40
CA GLY A 149 10.17 19.46 2.20
C GLY A 149 9.45 19.04 0.91
N GLN A 150 8.50 18.09 0.99
CA GLN A 150 7.70 17.68 -0.17
C GLN A 150 6.65 18.73 -0.55
N VAL A 151 6.09 19.44 0.44
CA VAL A 151 5.16 20.56 0.20
C VAL A 151 5.90 21.73 -0.44
N GLU A 152 7.10 22.07 0.04
CA GLU A 152 7.95 23.09 -0.54
C GLU A 152 8.35 22.75 -1.98
N GLU A 153 8.75 21.50 -2.23
CA GLU A 153 9.07 21.02 -3.57
C GLU A 153 7.85 21.12 -4.51
N ALA A 154 6.68 20.63 -4.08
CA ALA A 154 5.44 20.72 -4.85
C ALA A 154 5.05 22.19 -5.12
N GLY A 155 5.20 23.06 -4.12
CA GLY A 155 5.00 24.51 -4.26
C GLY A 155 5.94 25.12 -5.30
N SER A 156 7.21 24.70 -5.34
CA SER A 156 8.18 25.15 -6.33
C SER A 156 7.84 24.73 -7.76
N VAL A 157 7.22 23.56 -7.94
CA VAL A 157 6.78 23.06 -9.24
C VAL A 157 5.53 23.80 -9.71
N LEU A 158 4.55 24.02 -8.82
CA LEU A 158 3.34 24.79 -9.15
C LEU A 158 3.64 26.27 -9.45
N SER A 159 4.68 26.81 -8.84
CA SER A 159 5.11 28.20 -9.06
C SER A 159 5.90 28.39 -10.35
N ASP A 160 6.26 27.30 -11.04
CA ASP A 160 7.01 27.32 -12.30
C ASP A 160 6.25 26.52 -13.38
N PRO A 161 5.50 27.20 -14.28
CA PRO A 161 4.74 26.56 -15.34
C PRO A 161 5.59 25.69 -16.29
N SER A 162 6.91 25.94 -16.38
CA SER A 162 7.82 25.14 -17.22
C SER A 162 8.15 23.76 -16.61
N ARG A 163 7.81 23.54 -15.34
CA ARG A 163 8.04 22.30 -14.59
C ARG A 163 6.79 21.44 -14.41
N THR A 164 5.65 21.88 -14.95
CA THR A 164 4.40 21.12 -14.89
C THR A 164 4.20 20.38 -16.22
N PRO A 165 3.88 19.08 -16.24
CA PRO A 165 3.57 18.37 -17.49
C PRO A 165 2.35 19.00 -18.17
N THR A 166 2.47 19.33 -19.46
CA THR A 166 1.37 19.80 -20.31
C THR A 166 0.40 18.69 -20.69
#